data_AF-A0AAV9CFP9-F1
#
_entry.id   AF-A0AAV9CFP9-F1
#
_cell.length_a   1.000
_cell.length_b   1.000
_cell.length_c   1.000
_cell.angle_alpha   90.00
_cell.angle_beta   90.00
_cell.angle_gamma   90.00
#
_symmetry.space_group_name_H-M   'P 1'
#
loop_
_entity.id
_entity.type
_entity.pdbx_description
1 polymer ?
#
loop_
_entity_poly.entity_id
_entity_poly.type
_entity_poly.pdbx_seq_one_letter_code
_entity_poly.pdbx_strand_id
1 'polypeptide(L)'
;MNNNPFPLSYHSYDDSSQVLVDKDPGLVGNLLVERLVGAHVDLVSKEEYAKIGSIALANLLKERLLSEGRKPYVIPVGGSNSLGTWDDTWAVILAKGLGYALNTTEELKFVKEIASATGVVLDPVYSGKAAMGMLKDMAENPTKWEGRKVLFVHTGGLLGLFDKMEEMSTMVTSWRQMDINDSMPRKDGTGKMF
;
A
#
# COMPACT_ATOMS: atom_id res chain seq x y z
N MET A 1 -19.01 31.03 1.88
CA MET A 1 -18.09 30.56 2.93
C MET A 1 -18.33 29.07 3.09
N ASN A 2 -17.38 28.24 2.65
CA ASN A 2 -17.51 26.78 2.66
C ASN A 2 -17.14 26.27 4.07
N ASN A 3 -18.14 25.96 4.88
CA ASN A 3 -17.96 25.36 6.20
C ASN A 3 -17.70 23.86 6.02
N ASN A 4 -16.43 23.47 5.89
CA ASN A 4 -16.06 22.06 6.01
C ASN A 4 -16.05 21.70 7.51
N PRO A 5 -16.93 20.79 7.98
CA PRO A 5 -17.08 20.48 9.41
C PRO A 5 -15.91 19.68 10.00
N PHE A 6 -14.91 19.32 9.20
CA PHE A 6 -13.69 18.64 9.64
C PHE A 6 -12.46 19.50 9.30
N PRO A 7 -11.92 20.30 10.24
CA PRO A 7 -10.74 21.15 9.99
C PRO A 7 -9.41 20.36 9.94
N LEU A 8 -9.47 19.04 9.80
CA LEU A 8 -8.31 18.16 9.71
C LEU A 8 -7.81 18.14 8.26
N SER A 9 -6.76 18.91 7.98
CA SER A 9 -5.99 18.77 6.75
C SER A 9 -5.01 17.61 6.89
N TYR A 10 -5.23 16.53 6.14
CA TYR A 10 -4.28 15.44 6.01
C TYR A 10 -3.21 15.83 4.98
N HIS A 11 -1.93 15.74 5.35
CA HIS A 11 -0.81 15.97 4.46
C HIS A 11 0.04 14.69 4.38
N SER A 12 0.22 14.18 3.16
CA SER A 12 1.01 12.99 2.84
C SER A 12 2.21 13.37 1.98
N TYR A 13 3.27 12.56 2.10
CA TYR A 13 4.42 12.55 1.21
C TYR A 13 4.40 11.26 0.41
N ASP A 14 4.42 11.37 -0.91
CA ASP A 14 4.42 10.23 -1.81
C ASP A 14 5.77 10.11 -2.55
N ASP A 15 6.45 8.97 -2.36
CA ASP A 15 7.69 8.53 -3.05
C ASP A 15 7.36 7.43 -4.08
N SER A 16 6.10 6.98 -4.16
CA SER A 16 5.71 5.82 -4.97
C SER A 16 5.69 6.10 -6.47
N SER A 17 5.70 7.35 -6.92
CA SER A 17 5.69 7.64 -8.36
C SER A 17 7.06 7.34 -8.98
N GLN A 18 7.12 6.27 -9.77
CA GLN A 18 8.17 6.10 -10.79
C GLN A 18 8.11 7.21 -11.88
N VAL A 19 7.09 8.07 -11.83
CA VAL A 19 6.87 9.17 -12.75
C VAL A 19 7.38 10.47 -12.13
N LEU A 20 8.34 11.06 -12.85
CA LEU A 20 8.93 12.40 -12.77
C LEU A 20 8.16 13.38 -11.87
N VAL A 21 8.83 13.82 -10.80
CA VAL A 21 8.34 14.78 -9.78
C VAL A 21 8.00 16.14 -10.39
N ASP A 22 8.45 16.40 -11.61
CA ASP A 22 8.17 17.62 -12.36
C ASP A 22 6.73 17.71 -12.88
N LYS A 23 5.93 16.65 -12.77
CA LYS A 23 4.52 16.63 -13.19
C LYS A 23 3.63 15.94 -12.18
N ASP A 24 2.44 16.52 -11.98
CA ASP A 24 1.37 15.90 -11.20
C ASP A 24 1.06 14.49 -11.75
N PRO A 25 1.25 13.41 -10.96
CA PRO A 25 0.97 12.03 -11.40
C PRO A 25 -0.52 11.73 -11.58
N GLY A 26 -1.42 12.65 -11.22
CA GLY A 26 -2.85 12.52 -11.48
C GLY A 26 -3.56 11.60 -10.48
N LEU A 27 -4.51 10.80 -10.96
CA LEU A 27 -5.35 9.92 -10.14
C LEU A 27 -4.89 8.46 -10.28
N VAL A 28 -3.80 8.13 -9.61
CA VAL A 28 -3.16 6.79 -9.67
C VAL A 28 -2.99 6.21 -8.27
N GLY A 29 -3.07 4.88 -8.16
CA GLY A 29 -2.75 4.15 -6.93
C GLY A 29 -3.41 4.71 -5.65
N ASN A 30 -2.60 4.86 -4.60
CA ASN A 30 -3.04 5.43 -3.32
C ASN A 30 -3.39 6.93 -3.42
N LEU A 31 -2.75 7.66 -4.33
CA LEU A 31 -2.98 9.09 -4.50
C LEU A 31 -4.41 9.43 -4.93
N LEU A 32 -5.08 8.52 -5.65
CA LEU A 32 -6.52 8.63 -5.92
C LEU A 32 -7.32 8.70 -4.61
N VAL A 33 -7.03 7.81 -3.65
CA VAL A 33 -7.75 7.73 -2.37
C VAL A 33 -7.47 8.97 -1.52
N GLU A 34 -6.21 9.40 -1.46
CA GLU A 34 -5.81 10.62 -0.73
C GLU A 34 -6.54 11.86 -1.28
N ARG A 35 -6.58 12.02 -2.60
CA ARG A 35 -7.30 13.13 -3.24
C ARG A 35 -8.81 13.02 -3.06
N LEU A 36 -9.37 11.81 -3.10
CA LEU A 36 -10.80 11.57 -2.88
C LEU A 36 -11.26 12.01 -1.49
N VAL A 37 -10.42 11.80 -0.46
CA VAL A 37 -10.71 12.26 0.91
C VAL A 37 -10.39 13.74 1.15
N GLY A 38 -9.89 14.44 0.13
CA GLY A 38 -9.54 15.87 0.20
C GLY A 38 -8.22 16.16 0.92
N ALA A 39 -7.28 15.21 0.91
CA ALA A 39 -5.93 15.44 1.42
C ALA A 39 -5.20 16.54 0.65
N HIS A 40 -4.40 17.32 1.37
CA HIS A 40 -3.43 18.24 0.77
C HIS A 40 -2.10 17.51 0.58
N VAL A 41 -1.77 17.14 -0.66
CA VAL A 41 -0.57 16.35 -0.96
C VAL A 41 0.60 17.26 -1.32
N ASP A 42 1.70 17.16 -0.57
CA ASP A 42 2.95 17.85 -0.87
C ASP A 42 3.91 16.86 -1.56
N LEU A 43 4.15 17.05 -2.86
CA LEU A 43 5.07 16.19 -3.63
C LEU A 43 6.53 16.56 -3.34
N VAL A 44 7.39 15.55 -3.22
CA VAL A 44 8.84 15.71 -2.96
C VAL A 44 9.62 14.87 -3.95
N SER A 45 10.74 15.37 -4.45
CA SER A 45 11.57 14.60 -5.38
C SER A 45 12.29 13.44 -4.70
N LYS A 46 12.59 12.38 -5.47
CA LYS A 46 13.41 11.27 -4.96
C LYS A 46 14.77 11.74 -4.49
N GLU A 47 15.36 12.72 -5.20
CA GLU A 47 16.63 13.34 -4.84
C GLU A 47 16.55 14.12 -3.53
N GLU A 48 15.50 14.92 -3.34
CA GLU A 48 15.26 15.63 -2.09
C GLU A 48 14.96 14.68 -0.94
N TYR A 49 14.14 13.64 -1.18
CA TYR A 49 13.82 12.63 -0.20
C TYR A 49 15.05 11.85 0.23
N ALA A 50 15.90 11.41 -0.72
CA ALA A 50 17.14 10.72 -0.42
C ALA A 50 18.14 11.61 0.35
N LYS A 51 18.16 12.91 0.06
CA LYS A 51 19.07 13.88 0.69
C LYS A 51 18.62 14.30 2.09
N ILE A 52 17.34 14.60 2.25
CA ILE A 52 16.77 15.22 3.47
C ILE A 52 16.27 14.13 4.42
N GLY A 53 15.70 13.06 3.87
CA GLY A 53 15.07 11.99 4.64
C GLY A 53 13.67 12.36 5.15
N SER A 54 12.86 11.32 5.39
CA SER A 54 11.45 11.45 5.76
C SER A 54 11.20 12.24 7.04
N ILE A 55 12.04 12.05 8.07
CA ILE A 55 11.87 12.71 9.37
C ILE A 55 12.06 14.22 9.24
N ALA A 56 13.09 14.65 8.52
CA ALA A 56 13.38 16.07 8.36
C ALA A 56 12.33 16.76 7.48
N LEU A 57 11.86 16.09 6.40
CA LEU A 57 10.74 16.59 5.59
C LEU A 57 9.46 16.76 6.43
N ALA A 58 9.10 15.75 7.23
CA ALA A 58 7.95 15.83 8.12
C ALA A 58 8.06 16.98 9.13
N ASN A 59 9.26 17.23 9.66
CA ASN A 59 9.51 18.37 10.55
C ASN A 59 9.40 19.71 9.82
N LEU A 60 9.92 19.84 8.60
CA LEU A 60 9.79 21.08 7.80
C LEU A 60 8.32 21.42 7.54
N LEU A 61 7.52 20.43 7.16
CA LEU A 61 6.08 20.60 6.97
C LEU A 61 5.37 20.95 8.28
N LYS A 62 5.74 20.29 9.38
CA LYS A 62 5.21 20.60 10.71
C LYS A 62 5.45 22.07 11.08
N GLU A 63 6.68 22.57 10.92
CA GLU A 63 7.02 23.97 11.21
C GLU A 63 6.25 24.94 10.31
N ARG A 64 6.10 24.62 9.02
CA ARG A 64 5.26 25.41 8.10
C ARG A 64 3.81 25.49 8.61
N LEU A 65 3.19 24.35 8.90
CA LEU A 65 1.80 24.29 9.37
C LEU A 65 1.62 24.98 10.73
N LEU A 66 2.61 24.90 11.64
CA LEU A 66 2.60 25.63 12.90
C LEU A 66 2.62 27.15 12.67
N SER A 67 3.44 27.64 11.73
CA SER A 67 3.50 29.08 11.39
C SER A 67 2.20 29.59 10.75
N GLU A 68 1.43 28.72 10.10
CA GLU A 68 0.07 29.00 9.63
C GLU A 68 -1.00 28.93 10.74
N GLY A 69 -0.60 28.71 11.99
CA GLY A 69 -1.51 28.61 13.14
C GLY A 69 -2.25 27.27 13.25
N ARG A 70 -1.82 26.24 12.51
CA ARG A 70 -2.38 24.88 12.61
C ARG A 70 -1.73 24.10 13.76
N LYS A 71 -2.33 22.96 14.09
CA LYS A 71 -1.84 22.04 15.14
C LYS A 71 -1.57 20.65 14.54
N PRO A 72 -0.47 20.49 13.79
CA PRO A 72 -0.17 19.23 13.09
C PRO A 72 0.19 18.11 14.07
N TYR A 73 -0.32 16.90 13.80
CA TYR A 73 0.15 15.66 14.41
C TYR A 73 1.01 14.91 13.38
N VAL A 74 2.28 14.69 13.68
CA VAL A 74 3.22 14.05 12.76
C VAL A 74 3.12 12.53 12.89
N ILE A 75 2.78 11.86 11.80
CA ILE A 75 2.82 10.41 11.68
C ILE A 75 4.09 10.04 10.90
N PRO A 76 5.02 9.26 11.47
CA PRO A 76 6.23 8.86 10.77
C PRO A 76 5.92 7.89 9.63
N VAL A 77 6.83 7.78 8.66
CA VAL A 77 6.72 6.83 7.55
C VAL A 77 6.57 5.41 8.10
N GLY A 78 5.55 4.69 7.60
CA GLY A 78 5.18 3.36 8.06
C GLY A 78 4.31 3.32 9.32
N GLY A 79 3.95 4.47 9.91
CA GLY A 79 3.06 4.56 11.07
C GLY A 79 3.66 4.02 12.39
N SER A 80 4.89 3.52 12.35
CA SER A 80 5.56 2.90 13.50
C SER A 80 5.93 3.94 14.54
N ASN A 81 5.21 3.94 15.66
CA ASN A 81 5.57 4.69 16.87
C ASN A 81 5.50 3.79 18.11
N SER A 82 6.13 4.23 19.20
CA SER A 82 6.20 3.48 20.47
C SER A 82 4.85 3.31 21.17
N LEU A 83 3.79 3.98 20.70
CA LEU A 83 2.43 3.79 21.23
C LEU A 83 1.85 2.42 20.85
N GLY A 84 2.37 1.75 19.82
CA GLY A 84 1.87 0.45 19.34
C GLY A 84 2.50 -0.79 20.01
N THR A 85 3.56 -0.63 20.81
CA THR A 85 4.18 -1.75 21.53
C THR A 85 3.54 -1.90 22.90
N TRP A 86 2.41 -2.60 22.99
CA TRP A 86 1.78 -2.97 24.25
C TRP A 86 2.30 -4.32 24.74
N ASP A 87 2.93 -4.36 25.92
CA ASP A 87 3.28 -5.53 26.76
C ASP A 87 4.01 -6.75 26.15
N ASP A 88 4.57 -7.59 27.03
CA ASP A 88 5.34 -8.82 26.74
C ASP A 88 4.54 -9.95 26.06
N THR A 89 3.30 -9.69 25.67
CA THR A 89 2.40 -10.66 25.02
C THR A 89 2.64 -10.74 23.51
N TRP A 90 3.31 -9.73 22.94
CA TRP A 90 3.49 -9.59 21.49
C TRP A 90 4.97 -9.69 21.10
N ALA A 91 5.25 -10.49 20.07
CA ALA A 91 6.56 -10.53 19.45
C ALA A 91 6.55 -9.68 18.17
N VAL A 92 7.44 -8.69 18.10
CA VAL A 92 7.64 -7.90 16.87
C VAL A 92 8.64 -8.64 15.99
N ILE A 93 8.20 -9.06 14.80
CA ILE A 93 9.06 -9.73 13.82
C ILE A 93 9.25 -8.79 12.63
N LEU A 94 10.52 -8.50 12.31
CA LEU A 94 10.88 -7.64 11.18
C LEU A 94 10.90 -8.47 9.90
N ALA A 95 9.94 -8.21 9.01
CA ALA A 95 9.83 -8.87 7.70
C ALA A 95 9.98 -7.88 6.52
N LYS A 96 10.64 -6.73 6.71
CA LYS A 96 10.62 -5.63 5.72
C LYS A 96 11.30 -5.93 4.37
N GLY A 97 12.14 -6.97 4.28
CA GLY A 97 12.94 -7.27 3.09
C GLY A 97 13.86 -6.10 2.71
N LEU A 98 13.87 -5.74 1.42
CA LEU A 98 14.68 -4.63 0.87
C LEU A 98 14.25 -3.24 1.38
N GLY A 99 13.05 -3.10 1.94
CA GLY A 99 12.52 -1.82 2.40
C GLY A 99 11.08 -1.59 1.96
N TYR A 100 10.58 -0.39 2.24
CA TYR A 100 9.22 0.01 1.88
C TYR A 100 9.04 0.01 0.36
N ALA A 101 7.96 -0.61 -0.14
CA ALA A 101 7.58 -0.70 -1.56
C ALA A 101 8.66 -1.27 -2.52
N LEU A 102 9.76 -1.80 -1.99
CA LEU A 102 10.80 -2.50 -2.74
C LEU A 102 10.63 -4.00 -2.59
N ASN A 103 10.70 -4.73 -3.69
CA ASN A 103 10.46 -6.17 -3.70
C ASN A 103 11.58 -6.96 -4.36
N THR A 104 11.82 -8.15 -3.84
CA THR A 104 12.58 -9.17 -4.59
C THR A 104 11.66 -9.97 -5.51
N THR A 105 12.24 -10.65 -6.50
CA THR A 105 11.49 -11.54 -7.40
C THR A 105 10.79 -12.65 -6.61
N GLU A 106 11.40 -13.15 -5.54
CA GLU A 106 10.85 -14.18 -4.67
C GLU A 106 9.62 -13.69 -3.90
N GLU A 107 9.65 -12.44 -3.41
CA GLU A 107 8.50 -11.84 -2.72
C GLU A 107 7.29 -11.69 -3.67
N LEU A 108 7.52 -11.21 -4.90
CA LEU A 108 6.45 -11.09 -5.90
C LEU A 108 5.89 -12.45 -6.33
N LYS A 109 6.79 -13.43 -6.52
CA LYS A 109 6.40 -14.81 -6.84
C LYS A 109 5.58 -15.44 -5.73
N PHE A 110 5.98 -15.25 -4.47
CA PHE A 110 5.24 -15.74 -3.31
C PHE A 110 3.80 -15.20 -3.27
N VAL A 111 3.62 -13.88 -3.48
CA VAL A 111 2.29 -13.26 -3.53
C VAL A 111 1.41 -13.88 -4.61
N LYS A 112 1.96 -14.10 -5.81
CA LYS A 112 1.26 -14.79 -6.91
C LYS A 112 0.86 -16.21 -6.53
N GLU A 113 1.76 -16.97 -5.92
CA GLU A 113 1.54 -18.37 -5.54
C GLU A 113 0.44 -18.51 -4.48
N ILE A 114 0.45 -17.67 -3.44
CA ILE A 114 -0.61 -17.63 -2.43
C ILE A 114 -1.97 -17.30 -3.07
N ALA A 115 -2.01 -16.28 -3.94
CA ALA A 115 -3.24 -15.91 -4.63
C ALA A 115 -3.77 -17.05 -5.50
N SER A 116 -2.90 -17.73 -6.24
CA SER A 116 -3.28 -18.83 -7.13
C SER A 116 -3.70 -20.09 -6.36
N ALA A 117 -3.07 -20.38 -5.22
CA ALA A 117 -3.34 -21.58 -4.43
C ALA A 117 -4.55 -21.44 -3.50
N THR A 118 -4.83 -20.24 -2.99
CA THR A 118 -5.82 -20.01 -1.92
C THR A 118 -6.97 -19.10 -2.31
N GLY A 119 -6.83 -18.34 -3.42
CA GLY A 119 -7.75 -17.25 -3.76
C GLY A 119 -7.58 -15.99 -2.90
N VAL A 120 -6.71 -16.01 -1.88
CA VAL A 120 -6.41 -14.85 -1.04
C VAL A 120 -5.30 -14.04 -1.71
N VAL A 121 -5.63 -12.80 -2.08
CA VAL A 121 -4.65 -11.88 -2.63
C VAL A 121 -3.98 -11.12 -1.48
N LEU A 122 -2.66 -11.21 -1.42
CA LEU A 122 -1.84 -10.41 -0.51
C LEU A 122 -1.17 -9.29 -1.29
N ASP A 123 -0.90 -8.17 -0.64
CA ASP A 123 -0.17 -7.07 -1.25
C ASP A 123 1.35 -7.26 -1.09
N PRO A 124 2.16 -6.77 -2.04
CA PRO A 124 3.61 -6.97 -2.01
C PRO A 124 4.33 -6.04 -1.02
N VAL A 125 3.67 -5.02 -0.47
CA VAL A 125 4.29 -4.01 0.39
C VAL A 125 4.28 -4.44 1.85
N TYR A 126 3.18 -5.00 2.33
CA TYR A 126 2.93 -5.33 3.74
C TYR A 126 2.53 -6.79 3.95
N SER A 127 1.31 -7.17 3.53
CA SER A 127 0.71 -8.44 3.95
C SER A 127 1.42 -9.66 3.34
N GLY A 128 1.93 -9.54 2.11
CA GLY A 128 2.76 -10.55 1.48
C GLY A 128 4.07 -10.77 2.22
N LYS A 129 4.75 -9.70 2.61
CA LYS A 129 6.00 -9.77 3.39
C LYS A 129 5.79 -10.37 4.78
N ALA A 130 4.72 -9.96 5.45
CA ALA A 130 4.36 -10.50 6.77
C ALA A 130 4.03 -12.00 6.70
N ALA A 131 3.24 -12.42 5.73
CA ALA A 131 2.89 -13.84 5.53
C ALA A 131 4.13 -14.67 5.16
N MET A 132 4.97 -14.17 4.24
CA MET A 132 6.22 -14.82 3.87
C MET A 132 7.17 -14.97 5.07
N GLY A 133 7.32 -13.91 5.87
CA GLY A 133 8.13 -13.92 7.09
C GLY A 133 7.60 -14.91 8.13
N MET A 134 6.28 -14.97 8.34
CA MET A 134 5.65 -15.94 9.24
C MET A 134 5.91 -17.38 8.79
N LEU A 135 5.70 -17.69 7.51
CA LEU A 135 5.92 -19.04 6.97
C LEU A 135 7.40 -19.43 7.03
N LYS A 136 8.31 -18.48 6.82
CA LYS A 136 9.75 -18.70 6.98
C LYS A 136 10.10 -19.02 8.45
N ASP A 137 9.60 -18.24 9.42
CA ASP A 137 9.83 -18.52 10.84
C ASP A 137 9.24 -19.87 11.27
N MET A 138 8.10 -20.27 10.71
CA MET A 138 7.51 -21.59 10.93
C MET A 138 8.39 -22.73 10.42
N ALA A 139 8.96 -22.56 9.23
CA ALA A 139 9.84 -23.56 8.63
C ALA A 139 11.18 -23.66 9.38
N GLU A 140 11.73 -22.54 9.83
CA GLU A 140 13.02 -22.48 10.54
C GLU A 140 12.90 -22.91 12.01
N ASN A 141 11.75 -22.67 12.67
CA ASN A 141 11.54 -22.94 14.09
C ASN A 141 10.32 -23.85 14.35
N PRO A 142 10.25 -25.08 13.80
CA PRO A 142 9.02 -25.88 13.81
C PRO A 142 8.49 -26.21 15.21
N THR A 143 9.37 -26.44 16.18
CA THR A 143 9.00 -26.73 17.59
C THR A 143 8.29 -25.56 18.27
N LYS A 144 8.55 -24.32 17.85
CA LYS A 144 7.85 -23.12 18.36
C LYS A 144 6.36 -23.16 17.99
N TRP A 145 6.03 -23.76 16.85
CA TRP A 145 4.70 -23.71 16.24
C TRP A 145 3.91 -25.01 16.38
N GLU A 146 4.55 -26.09 16.80
CA GLU A 146 3.92 -27.40 16.98
C GLU A 146 2.69 -27.34 17.91
N GLY A 147 1.59 -27.96 17.47
CA GLY A 147 0.32 -27.99 18.21
C GLY A 147 -0.44 -26.66 18.26
N ARG A 148 0.06 -25.57 17.68
CA ARG A 148 -0.62 -24.26 17.69
C ARG A 148 -1.66 -24.14 16.58
N LYS A 149 -2.79 -23.51 16.89
CA LYS A 149 -3.74 -23.00 15.90
C LYS A 149 -3.35 -21.57 15.54
N VAL A 150 -3.07 -21.31 14.27
CA VAL A 150 -2.59 -20.00 13.82
C VAL A 150 -3.67 -19.27 13.04
N LEU A 151 -3.94 -18.03 13.44
CA LEU A 151 -4.79 -17.09 12.71
C LEU A 151 -3.92 -15.95 12.19
N PHE A 152 -3.87 -15.79 10.87
CA PHE A 152 -3.22 -14.64 10.24
C PHE A 152 -4.25 -13.56 9.98
N VAL A 153 -4.05 -12.36 10.56
CA VAL A 153 -4.93 -11.21 10.38
C VAL A 153 -4.16 -10.11 9.66
N HIS A 154 -4.72 -9.56 8.59
CA HIS A 154 -4.22 -8.37 7.92
C HIS A 154 -5.35 -7.36 7.73
N THR A 155 -5.03 -6.07 7.75
CA THR A 155 -6.03 -4.97 7.72
C THR A 155 -6.27 -4.40 6.33
N GLY A 156 -5.67 -4.99 5.29
CA GLY A 156 -5.77 -4.52 3.91
C GLY A 156 -4.43 -4.58 3.19
N GLY A 157 -4.19 -3.60 2.32
CA GLY A 157 -2.95 -3.44 1.53
C GLY A 157 -3.12 -3.66 0.03
N LEU A 158 -4.26 -4.21 -0.42
CA LEU A 158 -4.49 -4.60 -1.83
C LEU A 158 -4.22 -3.47 -2.85
N LEU A 159 -4.39 -2.21 -2.47
CA LEU A 159 -4.08 -1.08 -3.35
C LEU A 159 -2.60 -1.01 -3.75
N GLY A 160 -1.69 -1.51 -2.92
CA GLY A 160 -0.25 -1.59 -3.23
C GLY A 160 0.08 -2.53 -4.41
N LEU A 161 -0.87 -3.36 -4.88
CA LEU A 161 -0.71 -4.13 -6.11
C LEU A 161 -0.70 -3.24 -7.36
N PHE A 162 -1.45 -2.12 -7.33
CA PHE A 162 -1.54 -1.23 -8.49
C PHE A 162 -0.20 -0.56 -8.80
N ASP A 163 0.62 -0.30 -7.78
CA ASP A 163 1.96 0.26 -7.93
C ASP A 163 2.96 -0.74 -8.53
N LYS A 164 2.59 -2.04 -8.60
CA LYS A 164 3.41 -3.13 -9.14
C LYS A 164 2.87 -3.74 -10.43
N MET A 165 1.94 -3.05 -11.11
CA MET A 165 1.32 -3.60 -12.31
C MET A 165 2.32 -3.93 -13.41
N GLU A 166 3.32 -3.06 -13.67
CA GLU A 166 4.30 -3.32 -14.73
C GLU A 166 5.15 -4.56 -14.42
N GLU A 167 5.70 -4.68 -13.21
CA GLU A 167 6.50 -5.85 -12.83
C GLU A 167 5.67 -7.14 -12.82
N MET A 168 4.40 -7.06 -12.39
CA MET A 168 3.50 -8.21 -12.31
C MET A 168 2.86 -8.57 -13.65
N SER A 169 2.78 -7.66 -14.62
CA SER A 169 2.11 -7.87 -15.91
C SER A 169 2.63 -9.10 -16.65
N THR A 170 3.96 -9.27 -16.64
CA THR A 170 4.66 -10.42 -17.26
C THR A 170 4.28 -11.76 -16.63
N MET A 171 3.74 -11.75 -15.41
CA MET A 171 3.36 -12.94 -14.66
C MET A 171 1.89 -13.34 -14.86
N VAL A 172 1.07 -12.48 -15.47
CA VAL A 172 -0.36 -12.69 -15.72
C VAL A 172 -0.54 -13.29 -17.13
N THR A 173 -0.42 -14.61 -17.23
CA THR A 173 -0.37 -15.31 -18.53
C THR A 173 -1.64 -16.06 -18.92
N SER A 174 -2.60 -16.20 -18.01
CA SER A 174 -3.84 -16.98 -18.20
C SER A 174 -5.08 -16.13 -18.50
N TRP A 175 -4.90 -14.85 -18.81
CA TRP A 175 -6.00 -13.97 -19.20
C TRP A 175 -6.31 -14.09 -20.69
N ARG A 176 -7.60 -14.09 -21.05
CA ARG A 176 -8.07 -14.02 -22.44
C ARG A 176 -9.22 -13.02 -22.52
N GLN A 177 -9.21 -12.16 -23.54
CA GLN A 177 -10.39 -11.40 -23.88
C GLN A 177 -11.44 -12.35 -24.44
N MET A 178 -12.68 -12.26 -23.95
CA MET A 178 -13.80 -12.96 -24.57
C MET A 178 -14.32 -12.08 -25.71
N ASP A 179 -14.10 -12.52 -26.95
CA ASP A 179 -14.71 -11.88 -28.11
C ASP A 179 -16.20 -12.24 -28.15
N ILE A 180 -17.03 -11.33 -27.66
CA ILE A 180 -18.48 -11.39 -27.87
C ILE A 180 -18.72 -10.86 -29.27
N ASN A 181 -18.97 -11.73 -30.23
CA ASN A 181 -19.50 -11.30 -31.53
C ASN A 181 -20.81 -10.53 -31.27
N ASP A 182 -20.86 -9.26 -31.69
CA ASP A 182 -21.94 -8.27 -31.50
C ASP A 182 -23.27 -8.62 -32.20
N SER A 183 -23.73 -9.87 -32.12
CA SER A 183 -24.95 -10.34 -32.79
C SER A 183 -25.81 -11.26 -31.94
N MET A 184 -25.90 -10.96 -30.64
CA MET A 184 -27.03 -11.39 -29.81
C MET A 184 -28.09 -10.28 -29.78
N PRO A 185 -29.12 -10.30 -30.66
CA PRO A 185 -30.16 -9.29 -30.65
C PRO A 185 -30.96 -9.34 -29.33
N ARG A 186 -31.14 -8.17 -28.70
CA ARG A 186 -31.97 -7.99 -27.50
C ARG A 186 -33.42 -8.38 -27.82
N LYS A 187 -34.08 -9.09 -26.90
CA LYS A 187 -35.52 -9.38 -27.04
C LYS A 187 -36.43 -8.21 -26.60
N ASP A 188 -35.93 -7.23 -25.83
CA ASP A 188 -36.80 -6.28 -25.10
C ASP A 188 -36.27 -4.84 -24.88
N GLY A 189 -35.17 -4.43 -25.51
CA GLY A 189 -34.92 -3.00 -25.77
C GLY A 189 -34.51 -2.08 -24.61
N THR A 190 -34.26 -2.54 -23.38
CA THR A 190 -33.79 -1.65 -22.29
C THR A 190 -32.43 -2.05 -21.70
N GLY A 191 -31.46 -1.12 -21.79
CA GLY A 191 -30.27 -1.06 -20.93
C GLY A 191 -28.96 -1.60 -21.51
N LYS A 192 -27.88 -0.80 -21.44
CA LYS A 192 -26.49 -1.30 -21.58
C LYS A 192 -26.14 -2.07 -20.31
N MET A 193 -25.75 -3.34 -20.44
CA MET A 193 -25.00 -4.04 -19.39
C MET A 193 -23.55 -3.56 -19.50
N PHE A 194 -23.02 -3.00 -18.41
CA PHE A 194 -21.61 -3.21 -18.11
C PHE A 194 -21.45 -4.64 -17.59
#